data_AF-A0A8H7GPS8-F1
#
_entry.id   AF-A0A8H7GPS8-F1
#
_cell.length_a   1.000
_cell.length_b   1.000
_cell.length_c   1.000
_cell.angle_alpha   90.00
_cell.angle_beta   90.00
_cell.angle_gamma   90.00
#
_symmetry.space_group_name_H-M   'P 1'
#
loop_
_entity.id
_entity.type
_entity.pdbx_description
1 polymer ?
#
loop_
_entity_poly.entity_id
_entity_poly.type
_entity_poly.pdbx_seq_one_letter_code
_entity_poly.pdbx_strand_id
1 'polypeptide(L)'
;MTELCQILYSEEYSSTMSALRSLLEQKLYTEEALLLTEKALDLLASHYTTWHYRFDIVKHLQKDFFEELDWCEEIALENQKNYQIWNYRQRIIEEIMQNADLADKFQHRREHPILDMMLQQDPKNHHVWSYRKWFVERFGLHNDEAELTFTTKLIETDARNNSAWTHRFFLKFKGGNILEKDIEEEIEYVKLQIDLCPQNPSTWNYLSGIISETGKNLVEFKDFCLVYGDLQSR
;
A
#
# COMPACT_ATOMS: atom_id res chain seq x y z
N MET A 1 -41.90 13.10 1.99
CA MET A 1 -41.19 11.85 2.32
C MET A 1 -40.23 12.22 3.43
N THR A 2 -40.29 11.59 4.61
CA THR A 2 -39.37 11.92 5.70
C THR A 2 -38.00 11.34 5.35
N GLU A 3 -37.01 12.21 5.11
CA GLU A 3 -35.66 11.76 4.81
C GLU A 3 -35.04 11.15 6.08
N LEU A 4 -34.55 9.91 5.98
CA LEU A 4 -33.82 9.25 7.07
C LEU A 4 -32.33 9.56 6.93
N CYS A 5 -31.66 9.85 8.05
CA CYS A 5 -30.22 10.20 8.12
C CYS A 5 -29.83 11.40 7.24
N GLN A 6 -30.69 12.42 7.18
CA GLN A 6 -30.37 13.66 6.47
C GLN A 6 -29.14 14.33 7.10
N ILE A 7 -28.11 14.55 6.27
CA ILE A 7 -26.92 15.30 6.67
C ILE A 7 -27.19 16.78 6.39
N LEU A 8 -26.97 17.63 7.39
CA LEU A 8 -27.07 19.08 7.25
C LEU A 8 -25.75 19.61 6.67
N TYR A 9 -25.66 19.63 5.34
CA TYR A 9 -24.48 20.09 4.62
C TYR A 9 -24.29 21.61 4.75
N SER A 10 -23.04 22.08 4.67
CA SER A 10 -22.76 23.49 4.45
C SER A 10 -23.29 23.94 3.08
N GLU A 11 -23.52 25.24 2.92
CA GLU A 11 -23.93 25.81 1.64
C GLU A 11 -22.91 25.50 0.54
N GLU A 12 -21.63 25.65 0.85
CA GLU A 12 -20.51 25.34 -0.06
C GLU A 12 -20.50 23.88 -0.51
N TYR A 13 -20.67 22.93 0.41
CA TYR A 13 -20.73 21.51 0.07
C TYR A 13 -21.93 21.22 -0.82
N SER A 14 -23.11 21.75 -0.45
CA SER A 14 -24.32 21.56 -1.22
C SER A 14 -24.19 22.12 -2.63
N SER A 15 -23.69 23.36 -2.79
CA SER A 15 -23.53 23.98 -4.10
C SER A 15 -22.51 23.25 -4.98
N THR A 16 -21.36 22.88 -4.40
CA THR A 16 -20.27 22.20 -5.12
C THR A 16 -20.72 20.82 -5.60
N MET A 17 -21.32 20.02 -4.72
CA MET A 17 -21.78 18.68 -5.06
C MET A 17 -22.98 18.69 -6.02
N SER A 18 -23.89 19.66 -5.90
CA SER A 18 -25.00 19.83 -6.85
C SER A 18 -24.50 20.19 -8.24
N ALA A 19 -23.54 21.12 -8.35
CA ALA A 19 -22.93 21.48 -9.62
C ALA A 19 -22.17 20.28 -10.24
N LEU A 20 -21.36 19.58 -9.44
CA LEU A 20 -20.61 18.40 -9.90
C LEU A 20 -21.53 17.31 -10.42
N ARG A 21 -22.63 17.04 -9.69
CA ARG A 21 -23.64 16.07 -10.08
C ARG A 21 -24.29 16.44 -11.42
N SER A 22 -24.61 17.72 -11.63
CA SER A 22 -25.21 18.19 -12.88
C SER A 22 -24.28 17.97 -14.09
N LEU A 23 -22.97 18.22 -13.92
CA LEU A 23 -21.97 17.97 -14.97
C LEU A 23 -21.81 16.47 -15.24
N LEU A 24 -21.76 15.66 -14.17
CA LEU A 24 -21.65 14.20 -14.26
C LEU A 24 -22.85 13.57 -14.99
N GLU A 25 -24.07 13.97 -14.65
CA GLU A 25 -25.30 13.46 -15.28
C GLU A 25 -25.35 13.75 -16.79
N GLN A 26 -24.77 14.88 -17.21
CA GLN A 26 -24.62 15.27 -18.60
C GLN A 26 -23.37 14.68 -19.28
N LYS A 27 -22.51 13.98 -18.53
CA LYS A 27 -21.21 13.46 -18.99
C LYS A 27 -20.33 14.53 -19.62
N LEU A 28 -20.32 15.73 -19.04
CA LEU A 28 -19.48 16.82 -19.50
C LEU A 28 -18.04 16.60 -19.03
N TYR A 29 -17.09 16.55 -19.95
CA TYR A 29 -15.67 16.34 -19.62
C TYR A 29 -14.89 17.59 -20.04
N THR A 30 -14.85 18.58 -19.15
CA THR A 30 -14.26 19.90 -19.41
C THR A 30 -13.23 20.25 -18.32
N GLU A 31 -12.34 21.21 -18.60
CA GLU A 31 -11.40 21.73 -17.59
C GLU A 31 -12.13 22.30 -16.36
N GLU A 32 -13.31 22.90 -16.55
CA GLU A 32 -14.17 23.35 -15.45
C GLU A 32 -14.66 22.18 -14.59
N ALA A 33 -15.10 21.08 -15.22
CA ALA A 33 -15.50 19.88 -14.49
C ALA A 33 -14.31 19.28 -13.71
N LEU A 34 -13.10 19.30 -14.30
CA LEU A 34 -11.88 18.85 -13.63
C LEU A 34 -11.60 19.68 -12.37
N LEU A 35 -11.60 21.01 -12.48
CA LEU A 35 -11.42 21.90 -11.32
C LEU A 35 -12.50 21.71 -10.26
N LEU A 36 -13.74 21.42 -10.66
CA LEU A 36 -14.82 21.17 -9.72
C LEU A 36 -14.65 19.84 -8.98
N THR A 37 -14.07 18.81 -9.61
CA THR A 37 -13.73 17.55 -8.91
C THR A 37 -12.71 17.77 -7.81
N GLU A 38 -11.72 18.63 -8.02
CA GLU A 38 -10.71 18.98 -7.02
C GLU A 38 -11.36 19.63 -5.79
N LYS A 39 -12.15 20.69 -5.98
CA LYS A 39 -12.92 21.33 -4.89
C LYS A 39 -13.81 20.35 -4.14
N ALA A 40 -14.47 19.44 -4.86
CA ALA A 40 -15.31 18.44 -4.23
C ALA A 40 -14.51 17.43 -3.39
N LEU A 41 -13.27 17.11 -3.79
CA LEU A 41 -12.38 16.23 -3.05
C LEU A 41 -11.73 16.92 -1.85
N ASP A 42 -11.49 18.23 -1.91
CA ASP A 42 -11.08 19.02 -0.73
C ASP A 42 -12.16 18.99 0.35
N LEU A 43 -13.43 19.02 -0.06
CA LEU A 43 -14.57 18.96 0.85
C LEU A 43 -14.86 17.53 1.37
N LEU A 44 -14.69 16.51 0.51
CA LEU A 44 -14.90 15.11 0.87
C LEU A 44 -14.04 14.17 0.03
N ALA A 45 -12.80 13.98 0.46
CA ALA A 45 -11.85 13.14 -0.26
C ALA A 45 -12.32 11.68 -0.38
N SER A 46 -13.18 11.15 0.50
CA SER A 46 -13.67 9.77 0.41
C SER A 46 -14.79 9.56 -0.63
N HIS A 47 -15.19 10.60 -1.38
CA HIS A 47 -16.29 10.50 -2.33
C HIS A 47 -15.88 9.77 -3.63
N TYR A 48 -16.06 8.44 -3.65
CA TYR A 48 -15.59 7.57 -4.74
C TYR A 48 -16.12 7.92 -6.13
N THR A 49 -17.35 8.42 -6.24
CA THR A 49 -17.93 8.84 -7.53
C THR A 49 -17.18 10.03 -8.12
N THR A 50 -16.69 10.94 -7.27
CA THR A 50 -15.90 12.10 -7.71
C THR A 50 -14.56 11.63 -8.29
N TRP A 51 -13.87 10.71 -7.61
CA TRP A 51 -12.63 10.11 -8.14
C TRP A 51 -12.85 9.40 -9.47
N HIS A 52 -13.94 8.64 -9.61
CA HIS A 52 -14.25 7.98 -10.87
C HIS A 52 -14.48 8.99 -11.99
N TYR A 53 -15.30 10.01 -11.73
CA TYR A 53 -15.60 11.04 -12.71
C TYR A 53 -14.34 11.84 -13.09
N ARG A 54 -13.51 12.20 -12.11
CA ARG A 54 -12.21 12.84 -12.34
C ARG A 54 -11.34 12.01 -13.27
N PHE A 55 -11.23 10.70 -13.04
CA PHE A 55 -10.47 9.80 -13.92
C PHE A 55 -10.97 9.84 -15.36
N ASP A 56 -12.30 9.79 -15.56
CA ASP A 56 -12.91 9.84 -16.89
C ASP A 56 -12.62 11.18 -17.58
N ILE A 57 -12.66 12.29 -16.83
CA ILE A 57 -12.32 13.64 -17.34
C ILE A 57 -10.84 13.71 -17.74
N VAL A 58 -9.91 13.28 -16.86
CA VAL A 58 -8.46 13.28 -17.11
C VAL A 58 -8.14 12.51 -18.39
N LYS A 59 -8.74 11.31 -18.56
CA LYS A 59 -8.58 10.52 -19.79
C LYS A 59 -9.17 11.20 -21.01
N HIS A 60 -10.39 11.74 -20.90
CA HIS A 60 -11.06 12.37 -22.03
C HIS A 60 -10.31 13.60 -22.54
N LEU A 61 -9.82 14.43 -21.62
CA LEU A 61 -9.04 15.63 -21.92
C LEU A 61 -7.58 15.34 -22.28
N GLN A 62 -7.13 14.08 -22.19
CA GLN A 62 -5.75 13.67 -22.43
C GLN A 62 -4.75 14.48 -21.60
N LYS A 63 -5.07 14.67 -20.32
CA LYS A 63 -4.17 15.35 -19.38
C LYS A 63 -2.89 14.53 -19.20
N ASP A 64 -1.83 15.19 -18.74
CA ASP A 64 -0.60 14.51 -18.40
C ASP A 64 -0.79 13.65 -17.15
N PHE A 65 -0.66 12.33 -17.29
CA PHE A 65 -0.78 11.39 -16.18
C PHE A 65 0.34 11.51 -15.16
N PHE A 66 1.51 12.05 -15.52
CA PHE A 66 2.60 12.29 -14.56
C PHE A 66 2.25 13.46 -13.64
N GLU A 67 1.76 14.57 -14.20
CA GLU A 67 1.26 15.71 -13.43
C GLU A 67 0.05 15.30 -12.54
N GLU A 68 -0.85 14.46 -13.06
CA GLU A 68 -1.99 13.97 -12.27
C GLU A 68 -1.55 13.07 -11.10
N LEU A 69 -0.45 12.32 -11.25
CA LEU A 69 0.14 11.56 -10.15
C LEU A 69 0.80 12.47 -9.11
N ASP A 70 1.36 13.60 -9.52
CA ASP A 70 1.93 14.60 -8.59
C ASP A 70 0.79 15.29 -7.80
N TRP A 71 -0.29 15.69 -8.47
CA TRP A 71 -1.49 16.21 -7.80
C TRP A 71 -2.10 15.17 -6.83
N CYS A 72 -2.19 13.90 -7.26
CA CYS A 72 -2.72 12.83 -6.41
C CYS A 72 -1.85 12.59 -5.15
N GLU A 73 -0.53 12.81 -5.25
CA GLU A 73 0.38 12.75 -4.11
C GLU A 73 0.10 13.87 -3.09
N GLU A 74 -0.12 15.10 -3.53
CA GLU A 74 -0.46 16.21 -2.64
C GLU A 74 -1.72 15.90 -1.81
N ILE A 75 -2.78 15.42 -2.47
CA ILE A 75 -4.03 15.04 -1.80
C ILE A 75 -3.83 13.87 -0.82
N ALA A 76 -2.94 12.92 -1.14
CA ALA A 76 -2.65 11.75 -0.30
C ALA A 76 -2.11 12.11 1.09
N LEU A 77 -1.23 13.11 1.15
CA LEU A 77 -0.55 13.51 2.38
C LEU A 77 -1.49 14.18 3.38
N GLU A 78 -2.53 14.84 2.87
CA GLU A 78 -3.58 15.44 3.68
C GLU A 78 -4.66 14.42 4.09
N ASN A 79 -4.77 13.29 3.37
CA ASN A 79 -5.87 12.33 3.50
C ASN A 79 -5.41 10.89 3.69
N GLN A 80 -4.52 10.66 4.66
CA GLN A 80 -3.73 9.42 4.80
C GLN A 80 -4.52 8.11 4.94
N LYS A 81 -5.78 8.17 5.42
CA LYS A 81 -6.66 7.00 5.63
C LYS A 81 -7.69 6.82 4.52
N ASN A 82 -7.47 7.44 3.37
CA ASN A 82 -8.38 7.39 2.25
C ASN A 82 -8.00 6.27 1.26
N TYR A 83 -8.90 5.31 1.09
CA TYR A 83 -8.70 4.19 0.15
C TYR A 83 -8.74 4.62 -1.32
N GLN A 84 -9.57 5.62 -1.65
CA GLN A 84 -9.83 6.03 -3.02
C GLN A 84 -8.56 6.56 -3.70
N ILE A 85 -7.68 7.22 -2.93
CA ILE A 85 -6.41 7.78 -3.42
C ILE A 85 -5.50 6.69 -3.99
N TRP A 86 -5.29 5.60 -3.24
CA TRP A 86 -4.44 4.50 -3.68
C TRP A 86 -5.01 3.79 -4.91
N ASN A 87 -6.33 3.60 -4.96
CA ASN A 87 -6.98 3.03 -6.13
C ASN A 87 -6.88 3.95 -7.36
N TYR A 88 -7.08 5.26 -7.19
CA TYR A 88 -6.94 6.24 -8.25
C TYR A 88 -5.51 6.24 -8.81
N ARG A 89 -4.52 6.26 -7.93
CA ARG A 89 -3.09 6.19 -8.28
C ARG A 89 -2.76 4.93 -9.08
N GLN A 90 -3.25 3.75 -8.66
CA GLN A 90 -3.11 2.50 -9.43
C GLN A 90 -3.69 2.64 -10.83
N ARG A 91 -4.90 3.19 -10.97
CA ARG A 91 -5.56 3.35 -12.27
C ARG A 91 -4.76 4.25 -13.20
N ILE A 92 -4.23 5.37 -12.71
CA ILE A 92 -3.40 6.26 -13.52
C ILE A 92 -2.12 5.56 -13.98
N ILE A 93 -1.45 4.82 -13.09
CA ILE A 93 -0.26 4.04 -13.46
C ILE A 93 -0.61 2.97 -14.51
N GLU A 94 -1.73 2.27 -14.39
CA GLU A 94 -2.12 1.29 -15.42
C GLU A 94 -2.39 1.93 -16.78
N GLU A 95 -2.94 3.14 -16.85
CA GLU A 95 -3.08 3.87 -18.12
C GLU A 95 -1.71 4.23 -18.73
N ILE A 96 -0.77 4.69 -17.90
CA ILE A 96 0.62 4.93 -18.32
C ILE A 96 1.23 3.63 -18.87
N MET A 97 1.06 2.51 -18.17
CA MET A 97 1.64 1.22 -18.56
C MET A 97 1.00 0.59 -19.80
N GLN A 98 -0.24 0.95 -20.14
CA GLN A 98 -0.91 0.50 -21.36
C GLN A 98 -0.43 1.25 -22.61
N ASN A 99 0.20 2.41 -22.45
CA ASN A 99 0.77 3.21 -23.53
C ASN A 99 2.29 3.02 -23.59
N ALA A 100 2.82 2.46 -24.68
CA ALA A 100 4.26 2.17 -24.81
C ALA A 100 5.15 3.41 -24.62
N ASP A 101 4.78 4.57 -25.19
CA ASP A 101 5.58 5.79 -25.13
C ASP A 101 5.64 6.38 -23.71
N LEU A 102 4.58 6.18 -22.92
CA LEU A 102 4.53 6.61 -21.51
C LEU A 102 5.20 5.59 -20.60
N ALA A 103 4.99 4.29 -20.87
CA ALA A 103 5.61 3.20 -20.13
C ALA A 103 7.14 3.27 -20.17
N ASP A 104 7.72 3.56 -21.34
CA ASP A 104 9.17 3.74 -21.52
C ASP A 104 9.74 4.90 -20.68
N LYS A 105 8.91 5.89 -20.33
CA LYS A 105 9.30 7.05 -19.51
C LYS A 105 9.06 6.84 -18.02
N PHE A 106 8.23 5.87 -17.64
CA PHE A 106 7.81 5.69 -16.26
C PHE A 106 8.89 5.00 -15.42
N GLN A 107 9.42 5.74 -14.45
CA GLN A 107 10.36 5.20 -13.48
C GLN A 107 9.60 4.80 -12.21
N HIS A 108 9.33 3.50 -12.03
CA HIS A 108 8.56 2.97 -10.89
C HIS A 108 9.11 3.41 -9.52
N ARG A 109 10.41 3.71 -9.41
CA ARG A 109 11.04 4.25 -8.19
C ARG A 109 10.46 5.58 -7.71
N ARG A 110 9.75 6.33 -8.55
CA ARG A 110 9.03 7.54 -8.14
C ARG A 110 7.99 7.27 -7.05
N GLU A 111 7.54 6.02 -6.90
CA GLU A 111 6.55 5.64 -5.90
C GLU A 111 7.16 5.49 -4.50
N HIS A 112 8.47 5.29 -4.38
CA HIS A 112 9.09 5.05 -3.07
C HIS A 112 8.94 6.24 -2.09
N PRO A 113 9.19 7.51 -2.48
CA PRO A 113 9.08 8.64 -1.55
C PRO A 113 7.72 8.77 -0.87
N ILE A 114 6.62 8.69 -1.62
CA ILE A 114 5.27 8.78 -1.06
C ILE A 114 4.96 7.57 -0.16
N LEU A 115 5.35 6.35 -0.57
CA LEU A 115 5.14 5.15 0.24
C LEU A 115 5.91 5.20 1.57
N ASP A 116 7.16 5.66 1.52
CA ASP A 116 8.02 5.77 2.69
C ASP A 116 7.51 6.87 3.63
N MET A 117 7.12 8.03 3.11
CA MET A 117 6.54 9.11 3.91
C MET A 117 5.24 8.68 4.60
N MET A 118 4.36 7.99 3.88
CA MET A 118 3.09 7.50 4.42
C MET A 118 3.30 6.44 5.51
N LEU A 119 4.26 5.52 5.33
CA LEU A 119 4.61 4.52 6.34
C LEU A 119 5.45 5.08 7.49
N GLN A 120 6.16 6.19 7.30
CA GLN A 120 6.81 6.90 8.40
C GLN A 120 5.78 7.54 9.34
N GLN A 121 4.66 8.04 8.79
CA GLN A 121 3.58 8.65 9.57
C GLN A 121 2.66 7.60 10.22
N ASP A 122 2.31 6.54 9.49
CA ASP A 122 1.56 5.38 10.00
C ASP A 122 2.20 4.06 9.51
N PRO A 123 3.13 3.47 10.29
CA PRO A 123 3.84 2.24 9.92
C PRO A 123 2.95 1.02 9.69
N LYS A 124 1.68 1.09 10.09
CA LYS A 124 0.71 -0.01 10.00
C LYS A 124 -0.45 0.33 9.06
N ASN A 125 -0.34 1.38 8.26
CA ASN A 125 -1.38 1.78 7.31
C ASN A 125 -1.65 0.66 6.29
N HIS A 126 -2.80 0.00 6.45
CA HIS A 126 -3.18 -1.15 5.64
C HIS A 126 -3.31 -0.80 4.14
N HIS A 127 -3.75 0.42 3.81
CA HIS A 127 -3.92 0.82 2.40
C HIS A 127 -2.58 0.96 1.69
N VAL A 128 -1.59 1.55 2.37
CA VAL A 128 -0.23 1.71 1.84
C VAL A 128 0.43 0.36 1.67
N TRP A 129 0.31 -0.55 2.65
CA TRP A 129 0.85 -1.91 2.53
C TRP A 129 0.19 -2.72 1.41
N SER A 130 -1.13 -2.61 1.23
CA SER A 130 -1.82 -3.24 0.10
C SER A 130 -1.36 -2.68 -1.25
N TYR A 131 -1.20 -1.36 -1.35
CA TYR A 131 -0.67 -0.74 -2.55
C TYR A 131 0.78 -1.18 -2.82
N ARG A 132 1.63 -1.24 -1.78
CA ARG A 132 3.03 -1.67 -1.91
C ARG A 132 3.15 -3.11 -2.36
N LYS A 133 2.24 -4.01 -1.94
CA LYS A 133 2.17 -5.38 -2.49
C LYS A 133 1.83 -5.38 -3.98
N TRP A 134 0.78 -4.67 -4.38
CA TRP A 134 0.44 -4.52 -5.81
C TRP A 134 1.61 -3.95 -6.61
N PHE A 135 2.31 -2.95 -6.07
CA PHE A 135 3.48 -2.34 -6.70
C PHE A 135 4.59 -3.36 -6.94
N VAL A 136 4.89 -4.20 -5.94
CA VAL A 136 5.86 -5.29 -6.08
C VAL A 136 5.45 -6.29 -7.15
N GLU A 137 4.19 -6.72 -7.18
CA GLU A 137 3.70 -7.66 -8.20
C GLU A 137 3.75 -7.04 -9.60
N ARG A 138 3.31 -5.78 -9.71
CA ARG A 138 3.15 -5.07 -10.98
C ARG A 138 4.47 -4.83 -11.70
N PHE A 139 5.53 -4.58 -10.94
CA PHE A 139 6.86 -4.26 -11.44
C PHE A 139 7.88 -5.39 -11.22
N GLY A 140 7.45 -6.56 -10.71
CA GLY A 140 8.31 -7.73 -10.55
C GLY A 140 9.41 -7.55 -9.49
N LEU A 141 9.13 -6.86 -8.39
CA LEU A 141 10.12 -6.41 -7.40
C LEU A 141 10.30 -7.37 -6.21
N HIS A 142 9.93 -8.66 -6.34
CA HIS A 142 10.01 -9.61 -5.23
C HIS A 142 11.44 -9.81 -4.70
N ASN A 143 12.42 -9.79 -5.62
CA ASN A 143 13.85 -9.91 -5.30
C ASN A 143 14.55 -8.55 -5.23
N ASP A 144 13.78 -7.47 -5.06
CA ASP A 144 14.33 -6.12 -5.04
C ASP A 144 15.06 -5.82 -3.73
N GLU A 145 16.31 -5.40 -3.84
CA GLU A 145 17.16 -5.09 -2.68
C GLU A 145 16.61 -3.90 -1.87
N ALA A 146 16.01 -2.91 -2.54
CA ALA A 146 15.45 -1.74 -1.86
C ALA A 146 14.21 -2.12 -1.02
N GLU A 147 13.31 -2.96 -1.55
CA GLU A 147 12.15 -3.47 -0.80
C GLU A 147 12.58 -4.33 0.41
N LEU A 148 13.57 -5.21 0.24
CA LEU A 148 14.09 -6.01 1.35
C LEU A 148 14.76 -5.13 2.41
N THR A 149 15.62 -4.19 2.01
CA THR A 149 16.28 -3.24 2.91
C THR A 149 15.25 -2.40 3.68
N PHE A 150 14.19 -1.96 3.00
CA PHE A 150 13.09 -1.24 3.62
C PHE A 150 12.41 -2.07 4.73
N THR A 151 12.06 -3.33 4.45
CA THR A 151 11.44 -4.19 5.47
C THR A 151 12.37 -4.47 6.64
N THR A 152 13.67 -4.71 6.39
CA THR A 152 14.68 -4.89 7.44
C THR A 152 14.73 -3.67 8.35
N LYS A 153 14.84 -2.46 7.78
CA LYS A 153 14.88 -1.21 8.55
C LYS A 153 13.64 -1.02 9.42
N LEU A 154 12.44 -1.34 8.90
CA LEU A 154 11.21 -1.25 9.69
C LEU A 154 11.17 -2.25 10.84
N ILE A 155 11.66 -3.48 10.63
CA ILE A 155 11.76 -4.51 11.67
C ILE A 155 12.79 -4.11 12.73
N GLU A 156 13.94 -3.56 12.33
CA GLU A 156 14.94 -3.06 13.27
C GLU A 156 14.42 -1.89 14.11
N THR A 157 13.57 -1.04 13.51
CA THR A 157 12.95 0.10 14.21
C THR A 157 11.83 -0.35 15.16
N ASP A 158 10.96 -1.26 14.73
CA ASP A 158 9.92 -1.90 15.55
C ASP A 158 9.85 -3.40 15.22
N ALA A 159 10.50 -4.21 16.06
CA ALA A 159 10.53 -5.66 15.89
C ALA A 159 9.12 -6.28 15.90
N ARG A 160 8.12 -5.60 16.50
CA ARG A 160 6.72 -6.06 16.57
C ARG A 160 5.86 -5.54 15.41
N ASN A 161 6.46 -4.89 14.40
CA ASN A 161 5.73 -4.45 13.22
C ASN A 161 5.35 -5.65 12.34
N ASN A 162 4.18 -6.23 12.61
CA ASN A 162 3.67 -7.37 11.88
C ASN A 162 3.48 -7.10 10.38
N SER A 163 3.20 -5.85 9.98
CA SER A 163 3.04 -5.50 8.57
C SER A 163 4.37 -5.63 7.82
N ALA A 164 5.48 -5.19 8.43
CA ALA A 164 6.81 -5.35 7.87
C ALA A 164 7.22 -6.83 7.76
N TRP A 165 6.95 -7.65 8.79
CA TRP A 165 7.16 -9.10 8.74
C TRP A 165 6.34 -9.78 7.65
N THR A 166 5.07 -9.39 7.51
CA THR A 166 4.18 -9.92 6.47
C THR A 166 4.67 -9.54 5.08
N HIS A 167 5.15 -8.32 4.88
CA HIS A 167 5.69 -7.87 3.60
C HIS A 167 7.01 -8.56 3.26
N ARG A 168 7.92 -8.73 4.23
CA ARG A 168 9.16 -9.51 4.05
C ARG A 168 8.85 -10.94 3.61
N PHE A 169 7.85 -11.57 4.25
CA PHE A 169 7.43 -12.93 3.88
C PHE A 169 6.91 -12.98 2.45
N PHE A 170 6.07 -12.01 2.08
CA PHE A 170 5.55 -11.88 0.73
C PHE A 170 6.68 -11.71 -0.30
N LEU A 171 7.66 -10.85 -0.06
CA LEU A 171 8.83 -10.66 -0.95
C LEU A 171 9.59 -11.98 -1.17
N LYS A 172 9.97 -12.65 -0.08
CA LYS A 172 10.82 -13.86 -0.13
C LYS A 172 10.12 -15.09 -0.66
N PHE A 173 8.85 -15.28 -0.33
CA PHE A 173 8.17 -16.56 -0.53
C PHE A 173 7.07 -16.55 -1.60
N LYS A 174 6.57 -15.37 -2.02
CA LYS A 174 5.54 -15.30 -3.08
C LYS A 174 6.08 -14.92 -4.46
N GLY A 175 7.34 -14.49 -4.56
CA GLY A 175 8.01 -14.21 -5.84
C GLY A 175 8.46 -15.42 -6.66
N GLY A 176 8.44 -16.62 -6.08
CA GLY A 176 8.89 -17.86 -6.72
C GLY A 176 10.41 -18.07 -6.68
N ASN A 177 10.83 -19.33 -6.90
CA ASN A 177 12.22 -19.81 -6.95
C ASN A 177 13.13 -19.29 -5.82
N ILE A 178 12.79 -19.61 -4.58
CA ILE A 178 13.70 -19.42 -3.45
C ILE A 178 14.74 -20.54 -3.42
N LEU A 179 16.03 -20.19 -3.26
CA LEU A 179 17.08 -21.19 -3.09
C LEU A 179 17.08 -21.70 -1.66
N GLU A 180 17.51 -22.96 -1.47
CA GLU A 180 17.66 -23.55 -0.14
C GLU A 180 18.54 -22.69 0.78
N LYS A 181 19.60 -22.12 0.23
CA LYS A 181 20.49 -21.19 0.93
C LYS A 181 19.74 -19.95 1.45
N ASP A 182 18.83 -19.38 0.66
CA ASP A 182 18.08 -18.18 1.06
C ASP A 182 17.06 -18.51 2.17
N ILE A 183 16.52 -19.73 2.15
CA ILE A 183 15.65 -20.24 3.23
C ILE A 183 16.45 -20.35 4.54
N GLU A 184 17.64 -20.95 4.49
CA GLU A 184 18.51 -21.10 5.65
C GLU A 184 18.91 -19.73 6.24
N GLU A 185 19.29 -18.78 5.39
CA GLU A 185 19.61 -17.41 5.81
C GLU A 185 18.39 -16.72 6.48
N GLU A 186 17.18 -16.87 5.93
CA GLU A 186 15.96 -16.32 6.54
C GLU A 186 15.58 -16.99 7.87
N ILE A 187 15.82 -18.30 8.01
CA ILE A 187 15.63 -19.03 9.26
C ILE A 187 16.56 -18.48 10.35
N GLU A 188 17.85 -18.33 10.03
CA GLU A 188 18.81 -17.80 11.00
C GLU A 188 18.50 -16.34 11.35
N TYR A 189 18.09 -15.53 10.36
CA TYR A 189 17.62 -14.17 10.60
C TYR A 189 16.45 -14.12 11.58
N VAL A 190 15.38 -14.91 11.37
CA VAL A 190 14.23 -14.88 12.28
C VAL A 190 14.56 -15.43 13.67
N LYS A 191 15.44 -16.44 13.78
CA LYS A 191 15.91 -16.93 15.09
C LYS A 191 16.61 -15.83 15.88
N LEU A 192 17.50 -15.06 15.25
CA LEU A 192 18.15 -13.91 15.89
C LEU A 192 17.12 -12.86 16.37
N GLN A 193 16.07 -12.61 15.58
CA GLN A 193 15.00 -11.69 15.98
C GLN A 193 14.12 -12.25 17.12
N ILE A 194 13.95 -13.57 17.19
CA ILE A 194 13.30 -14.25 18.32
C ILE A 194 14.16 -14.11 19.58
N ASP A 195 15.48 -14.34 19.50
CA ASP A 195 16.39 -14.19 20.63
C ASP A 195 16.32 -12.79 21.27
N LEU A 196 16.21 -11.75 20.43
CA LEU A 196 16.07 -10.37 20.88
C LEU A 196 14.73 -10.10 21.58
N CYS A 197 13.65 -10.77 21.15
CA CYS A 197 12.33 -10.57 21.72
C CYS A 197 11.46 -11.85 21.66
N PRO A 198 11.70 -12.84 22.55
CA PRO A 198 11.05 -14.15 22.47
C PRO A 198 9.52 -14.12 22.62
N GLN A 199 8.98 -13.06 23.20
CA GLN A 199 7.54 -12.84 23.39
C GLN A 199 6.86 -12.17 22.18
N ASN A 200 7.58 -11.90 21.10
CA ASN A 200 7.01 -11.30 19.90
C ASN A 200 6.31 -12.37 19.05
N PRO A 201 4.96 -12.36 18.92
CA PRO A 201 4.28 -13.36 18.11
C PRO A 201 4.58 -13.24 16.62
N SER A 202 4.95 -12.05 16.11
CA SER A 202 5.20 -11.86 14.67
C SER A 202 6.39 -12.67 14.17
N THR A 203 7.47 -12.77 14.95
CA THR A 203 8.66 -13.56 14.57
C THR A 203 8.36 -15.06 14.60
N TRP A 204 7.62 -15.55 15.60
CA TRP A 204 7.18 -16.95 15.65
C TRP A 204 6.23 -17.33 14.52
N ASN A 205 5.29 -16.43 14.19
CA ASN A 205 4.39 -16.60 13.06
C ASN A 205 5.17 -16.61 11.74
N TYR A 206 6.18 -15.75 11.60
CA TYR A 206 7.07 -15.73 10.44
C TYR A 206 7.82 -17.05 10.29
N LEU A 207 8.50 -17.53 11.35
CA LEU A 207 9.19 -18.82 11.36
C LEU A 207 8.24 -19.98 11.02
N SER A 208 7.05 -20.00 11.61
CA SER A 208 6.02 -21.01 11.32
C SER A 208 5.57 -20.95 9.85
N GLY A 209 5.47 -19.74 9.29
CA GLY A 209 5.18 -19.51 7.87
C GLY A 209 6.26 -20.07 6.96
N ILE A 210 7.55 -19.84 7.29
CA ILE A 210 8.68 -20.41 6.53
C ILE A 210 8.57 -21.94 6.51
N ILE A 211 8.38 -22.55 7.68
CA ILE A 211 8.27 -24.01 7.81
C ILE A 211 7.13 -24.56 6.96
N SER A 212 5.96 -23.89 6.99
CA SER A 212 4.79 -24.29 6.21
C SER A 212 5.00 -24.17 4.70
N GLU A 213 5.65 -23.10 4.22
CA GLU A 213 5.84 -22.86 2.78
C GLU A 213 6.96 -23.74 2.20
N THR A 214 8.00 -24.03 2.99
CA THR A 214 9.19 -24.78 2.54
C THR A 214 9.10 -26.28 2.80
N GLY A 215 8.14 -26.73 3.63
CA GLY A 215 7.99 -28.13 4.01
C GLY A 215 9.09 -28.65 4.95
N LYS A 216 9.86 -27.75 5.57
CA LYS A 216 10.86 -28.09 6.59
C LYS A 216 10.22 -28.88 7.74
N ASN A 217 10.98 -29.79 8.34
CA ASN A 217 10.46 -30.56 9.45
C ASN A 217 10.46 -29.73 10.73
N LEU A 218 9.30 -29.53 11.35
CA LEU A 218 9.15 -28.80 12.61
C LEU A 218 10.05 -29.36 13.73
N VAL A 219 10.37 -30.66 13.70
CA VAL A 219 11.25 -31.32 14.69
C VAL A 219 12.66 -30.73 14.68
N GLU A 220 13.14 -30.21 13.55
CA GLU A 220 14.46 -29.58 13.43
C GLU A 220 14.61 -28.33 14.31
N PHE A 221 13.48 -27.71 14.69
CA PHE A 221 13.44 -26.47 15.49
C PHE A 221 13.22 -26.73 16.99
N LYS A 222 13.05 -28.00 17.40
CA LYS A 222 12.70 -28.36 18.79
C LYS A 222 13.70 -27.80 19.79
N ASP A 223 15.00 -28.00 19.56
CA ASP A 223 16.04 -27.58 20.51
C ASP A 223 16.09 -26.07 20.65
N PHE A 224 15.92 -25.33 19.55
CA PHE A 224 15.79 -23.88 19.57
C PHE A 224 14.58 -23.42 20.37
N CYS A 225 13.40 -24.01 20.14
CA CYS A 225 12.17 -23.63 20.84
C CYS A 225 12.24 -23.93 22.36
N LEU A 226 12.90 -25.01 22.76
CA LEU A 226 13.01 -25.41 24.17
C LEU A 226 13.77 -24.39 25.03
N VAL A 227 14.66 -23.59 24.44
CA VAL A 227 15.36 -22.48 25.13
C VAL A 227 14.38 -21.50 25.78
N TYR A 228 13.20 -21.31 25.19
CA TYR A 228 12.20 -20.36 25.69
C TYR A 228 11.01 -21.03 26.39
N GLY A 229 10.94 -22.37 26.34
CA GLY A 229 9.87 -23.15 26.96
C GLY A 229 10.13 -23.52 28.42
N ASP A 230 11.38 -23.43 28.88
CA ASP A 230 11.74 -23.77 30.26
C ASP A 230 11.50 -22.59 31.21
N LEU A 231 10.40 -22.67 31.96
CA LEU A 231 10.02 -21.70 32.98
C LEU A 231 10.81 -21.86 34.30
N GLN A 232 11.66 -22.89 34.44
CA GLN A 232 12.39 -23.17 35.68
C GLN A 232 13.79 -22.55 35.76
N SER A 233 14.26 -21.89 34.68
CA SER A 233 15.61 -21.29 34.60
C SER A 233 15.62 -19.75 34.62
N ARG A 234 14.53 -19.10 35.06
CA ARG A 234 14.46 -17.65 35.28
C ARG A 234 14.23 -17.28 36.74
#